data_AF-A0A2D6LA85-F1
#
_entry.id   AF-A0A2D6LA85-F1
#
_cell.length_a   1.000
_cell.length_b   1.000
_cell.length_c   1.000
_cell.angle_alpha   90.00
_cell.angle_beta   90.00
_cell.angle_gamma   90.00
#
_symmetry.space_group_name_H-M   'P 1'
#
loop_
_entity.id
_entity.type
_entity.pdbx_description
1 polymer ?
#
loop_
_entity_poly.entity_id
_entity_poly.type
_entity_poly.pdbx_seq_one_letter_code
_entity_poly.pdbx_strand_id
1 'polypeptide(L)'
;MDLPAFDAAVKQDMLRKGVDVELTLAVLNRLNSNDYTSEPAIVNSIPDPEDPAVVDCRGNFTWEISCGGAQEALEDLNISARISDYGTVQNGVVQFSREGLARLGQHMLPLVSSGILNGGSATSYADRLKNQAINVELFALYEDRFHRLVSQFSELPKGLSPGFIQPDESPGPSFIEIKMRGLLIKGALAKKKSINCPEDALFPLFQMTSTSTNSHIESAYRNYRESPMLEQLIRYSRIDITAVETGIQPLITAFSREGDRWSIFSEAYGEKNSVLPLPGGHGQCFFTLNSIFRDLRKRGKRFVQIGNVDNLGNTPDPSIIAILALTRKPAGFEFAFKTPVDVKGGILVRDDAGKLNCADIGPAISSHEVAAAESGGAEILFNCATGIFSLDYLVEHIDRIIGGIPLRVSHQKKDAGEYSQAEQITWEVLSLIDDPIIFGVDKYERFLAAKMFVECMMTSGIGLSESGFPRSDDPGRDLYKVGRRLHQGLTSLLTSVYGMALKDRRWTPISVPDVIN
;
A
#
# COMPACT_ATOMS: atom_id res chain seq x y z
N MET A 1 -11.60 32.10 9.65
CA MET A 1 -10.13 32.25 9.62
C MET A 1 -9.83 33.23 8.50
N ASP A 2 -9.23 34.39 8.79
CA ASP A 2 -8.81 35.33 7.76
C ASP A 2 -7.63 34.72 6.99
N LEU A 3 -7.89 34.34 5.74
CA LEU A 3 -6.89 33.69 4.89
C LEU A 3 -5.83 34.73 4.45
N PRO A 4 -4.53 34.38 4.39
CA PRO A 4 -3.50 35.29 3.92
C PRO A 4 -3.85 35.87 2.55
N ALA A 5 -3.68 37.18 2.35
CA ALA A 5 -3.87 37.78 1.05
C ALA A 5 -2.75 37.33 0.09
N PHE A 6 -3.10 36.58 -0.96
CA PHE A 6 -2.22 36.26 -2.09
C PHE A 6 -2.85 36.74 -3.39
N ASP A 7 -2.04 36.90 -4.44
CA ASP A 7 -2.46 37.50 -5.72
C ASP A 7 -3.72 36.81 -6.29
N ALA A 8 -4.70 37.60 -6.72
CA ALA A 8 -5.93 37.11 -7.34
C ALA A 8 -5.64 36.26 -8.58
N ALA A 9 -4.58 36.58 -9.33
CA ALA A 9 -4.14 35.80 -10.49
C ALA A 9 -3.66 34.40 -10.08
N VAL A 10 -2.94 34.27 -8.96
CA VAL A 10 -2.50 32.98 -8.41
C VAL A 10 -3.70 32.14 -7.97
N LYS A 11 -4.69 32.76 -7.30
CA LYS A 11 -5.94 32.07 -6.92
C LYS A 11 -6.69 31.55 -8.15
N GLN A 12 -6.77 32.36 -9.21
CA GLN A 12 -7.43 31.95 -10.44
C GLN A 12 -6.70 30.77 -11.10
N ASP A 13 -5.36 30.77 -11.10
CA ASP A 13 -4.57 29.66 -11.62
C ASP A 13 -4.73 28.37 -10.80
N MET A 14 -4.78 28.47 -9.47
CA MET A 14 -5.08 27.34 -8.58
C MET A 14 -6.43 26.69 -8.94
N LEU A 15 -7.50 27.50 -9.04
CA LEU A 15 -8.83 27.01 -9.39
C LEU A 15 -8.85 26.37 -10.79
N ARG A 16 -8.18 26.99 -11.76
CA ARG A 16 -8.06 26.48 -13.14
C ARG A 16 -7.37 25.10 -13.17
N LYS A 17 -6.36 24.90 -12.33
CA LYS A 17 -5.58 23.67 -12.24
C LYS A 17 -6.15 22.64 -11.25
N GLY A 18 -7.32 22.89 -10.68
CA GLY A 18 -8.00 21.96 -9.77
C GLY A 18 -7.34 21.84 -8.39
N VAL A 19 -6.63 22.88 -7.96
CA VAL A 19 -6.06 22.98 -6.62
C VAL A 19 -7.13 23.42 -5.63
N ASP A 20 -7.23 22.73 -4.50
CA ASP A 20 -8.05 23.12 -3.37
C ASP A 20 -7.39 24.29 -2.63
N VAL A 21 -7.99 25.46 -2.79
CA VAL A 21 -7.49 26.73 -2.24
C VAL A 21 -7.57 26.73 -0.72
N GLU A 22 -8.66 26.23 -0.14
CA GLU A 22 -8.86 26.26 1.30
C GLU A 22 -7.88 25.32 2.01
N LEU A 23 -7.74 24.10 1.49
CA LEU A 23 -6.78 23.13 2.00
C LEU A 23 -5.35 23.63 1.84
N THR A 24 -5.00 24.21 0.69
CA THR A 24 -3.68 24.80 0.47
C THR A 24 -3.35 25.86 1.51
N LEU A 25 -4.29 26.76 1.80
CA LEU A 25 -4.06 27.84 2.75
C LEU A 25 -4.04 27.35 4.19
N ALA A 26 -4.82 26.31 4.51
CA ALA A 26 -4.71 25.63 5.80
C ALA A 26 -3.31 25.03 5.99
N VAL A 27 -2.76 24.37 4.95
CA VAL A 27 -1.38 23.86 4.97
C VAL A 27 -0.38 25.02 5.10
N LEU A 28 -0.52 26.09 4.32
CA LEU A 28 0.36 27.26 4.39
C LEU A 28 0.35 27.94 5.76
N ASN A 29 -0.82 28.06 6.39
CA ASN A 29 -0.96 28.64 7.72
C ASN A 29 -0.26 27.78 8.75
N ARG A 30 -0.48 26.45 8.70
CA ARG A 30 0.25 25.51 9.54
C ARG A 30 1.76 25.65 9.32
N LEU A 31 2.21 25.71 8.07
CA LEU A 31 3.61 25.94 7.69
C LEU A 31 4.21 27.20 8.34
N ASN A 32 3.49 28.32 8.32
CA ASN A 32 3.97 29.57 8.91
C ASN A 32 3.87 29.61 10.45
N SER A 33 3.01 28.81 11.07
CA SER A 33 2.85 28.77 12.52
C SER A 33 3.76 27.74 13.21
N ASN A 34 4.60 27.02 12.46
CA ASN A 34 5.39 25.88 12.96
C ASN A 34 4.53 24.82 13.69
N ASP A 35 3.26 24.69 13.30
CA ASP A 35 2.27 23.78 13.93
C ASP A 35 2.25 22.39 13.26
N TYR A 36 3.45 21.86 13.02
CA TYR A 36 3.67 20.57 12.36
C TYR A 36 5.02 20.00 12.80
N THR A 37 5.06 18.69 12.93
CA THR A 37 6.30 17.92 13.12
C THR A 37 6.99 17.78 11.76
N SER A 38 7.61 18.85 11.25
CA SER A 38 8.48 18.75 10.06
C SER A 38 9.82 18.11 10.35
N GLU A 39 10.26 18.17 11.60
CA GLU A 39 11.53 17.61 12.01
C GLU A 39 11.54 16.09 11.79
N PRO A 40 12.68 15.52 11.35
CA PRO A 40 12.86 14.06 11.28
C PRO A 40 12.36 13.39 12.56
N ALA A 41 11.84 12.18 12.44
CA ALA A 41 11.47 11.41 13.63
C ALA A 41 12.73 11.26 14.51
N ILE A 42 12.63 11.61 15.79
CA ILE A 42 13.72 11.34 16.73
C ILE A 42 13.72 9.83 16.94
N VAL A 43 14.61 9.13 16.24
CA VAL A 43 14.71 7.68 16.29
C VAL A 43 15.56 7.30 17.51
N ASN A 44 14.92 6.72 18.51
CA ASN A 44 15.59 6.19 19.69
C ASN A 44 16.16 4.80 19.42
N SER A 45 15.40 3.93 18.73
CA SER A 45 15.87 2.61 18.35
C SER A 45 15.17 2.09 17.09
N ILE A 46 15.79 1.08 16.48
CA ILE A 46 15.22 0.30 15.37
C ILE A 46 14.89 -1.08 15.95
N PRO A 47 13.61 -1.45 16.12
CA PRO A 47 13.22 -2.76 16.63
C PRO A 47 13.75 -3.89 15.77
N ASP A 48 14.24 -4.93 16.43
CA ASP A 48 14.60 -6.19 15.78
C ASP A 48 13.37 -7.11 15.62
N PRO A 49 13.47 -8.20 14.84
CA PRO A 49 12.35 -9.11 14.59
C PRO A 49 11.80 -9.84 15.82
N GLU A 50 12.59 -9.94 16.89
CA GLU A 50 12.23 -10.56 18.16
C GLU A 50 11.64 -9.52 19.15
N ASP A 51 11.46 -8.26 18.72
CA ASP A 51 10.75 -7.25 19.52
C ASP A 51 9.36 -7.79 19.91
N PRO A 52 8.95 -7.72 21.19
CA PRO A 52 7.68 -8.27 21.65
C PRO A 52 6.42 -7.72 20.95
N ALA A 53 6.52 -6.59 20.26
CA ALA A 53 5.42 -6.04 19.47
C ALA A 53 5.29 -6.65 18.06
N VAL A 54 6.29 -7.44 17.63
CA VAL A 54 6.34 -8.12 16.33
C VAL A 54 5.84 -9.55 16.49
N VAL A 55 4.85 -9.89 15.66
CA VAL A 55 4.41 -11.28 15.46
C VAL A 55 5.00 -11.76 14.14
N ASP A 56 5.96 -12.69 14.23
CA ASP A 56 6.55 -13.31 13.05
C ASP A 56 5.53 -14.25 12.37
N CYS A 57 5.07 -13.84 11.20
CA CYS A 57 4.11 -14.53 10.36
C CYS A 57 4.77 -15.23 9.17
N ARG A 58 6.11 -15.34 9.14
CA ARG A 58 6.85 -16.01 8.05
C ARG A 58 6.68 -17.53 8.10
N GLY A 59 6.62 -18.15 6.93
CA GLY A 59 6.63 -19.61 6.79
C GLY A 59 5.49 -20.30 7.56
N ASN A 60 5.82 -21.40 8.24
CA ASN A 60 4.91 -22.11 9.13
C ASN A 60 5.14 -21.62 10.56
N PHE A 61 4.30 -20.71 11.05
CA PHE A 61 4.36 -20.19 12.40
C PHE A 61 3.24 -20.77 13.27
N THR A 62 3.46 -20.68 14.58
CA THR A 62 2.48 -20.95 15.64
C THR A 62 2.22 -19.68 16.43
N TRP A 63 0.99 -19.49 16.87
CA TRP A 63 0.60 -18.31 17.64
C TRP A 63 -0.38 -18.70 18.74
N GLU A 64 -0.26 -18.06 19.90
CA GLU A 64 -0.97 -18.44 21.12
C GLU A 64 -1.75 -17.27 21.72
N ILE A 65 -2.91 -17.60 22.30
CA ILE A 65 -3.75 -16.67 23.06
C ILE A 65 -4.56 -17.43 24.11
N SER A 66 -5.02 -16.74 25.15
CA SER A 66 -5.95 -17.33 26.11
C SER A 66 -7.27 -17.76 25.42
N CYS A 67 -7.83 -18.89 25.86
CA CYS A 67 -9.11 -19.38 25.35
C CYS A 67 -10.25 -18.39 25.62
N GLY A 68 -10.24 -17.74 26.80
CA GLY A 68 -11.23 -16.72 27.16
C GLY A 68 -11.18 -15.53 26.21
N GLY A 69 -9.99 -14.94 26.00
CA GLY A 69 -9.84 -13.80 25.09
C GLY A 69 -10.20 -14.14 23.63
N ALA A 70 -9.84 -15.34 23.16
CA ALA A 70 -10.25 -15.80 21.84
C ALA A 70 -11.78 -15.96 21.71
N GLN A 71 -12.42 -16.54 22.72
CA GLN A 71 -13.88 -16.74 22.72
C GLN A 71 -14.63 -15.40 22.76
N GLU A 72 -14.21 -14.47 23.63
CA GLU A 72 -14.78 -13.12 23.69
C GLU A 72 -14.66 -12.39 22.33
N ALA A 73 -13.50 -12.50 21.67
CA ALA A 73 -13.30 -11.89 20.36
C ALA A 73 -14.23 -12.47 19.27
N LEU A 74 -14.50 -13.78 19.30
CA LEU A 74 -15.45 -14.40 18.38
C LEU A 74 -16.90 -13.97 18.66
N GLU A 75 -17.28 -13.86 19.94
CA GLU A 75 -18.59 -13.39 20.37
C GLU A 75 -18.83 -11.93 19.95
N ASP A 76 -17.86 -11.04 20.15
CA ASP A 76 -17.89 -9.64 19.72
C ASP A 76 -18.09 -9.48 18.20
N LEU A 77 -17.62 -10.46 17.42
CA LEU A 77 -17.75 -10.50 15.96
C LEU A 77 -18.98 -11.30 15.47
N ASN A 78 -19.77 -11.86 16.39
CA ASN A 78 -20.88 -12.77 16.11
C ASN A 78 -20.47 -14.00 15.26
N ILE A 79 -19.26 -14.52 15.49
CA ILE A 79 -18.74 -15.71 14.80
C ILE A 79 -18.99 -16.94 15.66
N SER A 80 -19.94 -17.77 15.22
CA SER A 80 -20.23 -19.06 15.86
C SER A 80 -19.22 -20.13 15.41
N ALA A 81 -18.01 -20.09 15.96
CA ALA A 81 -16.95 -21.06 15.73
C ALA A 81 -16.36 -21.55 17.06
N ARG A 82 -16.00 -22.83 17.16
CA ARG A 82 -15.30 -23.35 18.35
C ARG A 82 -13.80 -23.26 18.12
N ILE A 83 -13.09 -22.56 19.01
CA ILE A 83 -11.63 -22.35 18.89
C ILE A 83 -10.84 -23.67 18.77
N SER A 84 -11.31 -24.75 19.41
CA SER A 84 -10.71 -26.09 19.36
C SER A 84 -10.74 -26.74 17.98
N ASP A 85 -11.59 -26.26 17.05
CA ASP A 85 -11.66 -26.78 15.68
C ASP A 85 -10.53 -26.21 14.78
N TYR A 86 -9.77 -25.24 15.28
CA TYR A 86 -8.74 -24.49 14.56
C TYR A 86 -7.37 -24.49 15.27
N GLY A 87 -7.29 -24.88 16.54
CA GLY A 87 -6.05 -24.90 17.31
C GLY A 87 -6.06 -25.95 18.42
N THR A 88 -4.88 -26.20 18.99
CA THR A 88 -4.70 -27.14 20.09
C THR A 88 -4.91 -26.41 21.41
N VAL A 89 -5.83 -26.88 22.23
CA VAL A 89 -6.16 -26.27 23.53
C VAL A 89 -5.48 -27.04 24.65
N GLN A 90 -4.66 -26.35 25.45
CA GLN A 90 -4.03 -26.89 26.66
C GLN A 90 -3.94 -25.80 27.74
N ASN A 91 -4.27 -26.15 28.98
CA ASN A 91 -4.14 -25.26 30.15
C ASN A 91 -4.79 -23.87 29.99
N GLY A 92 -5.92 -23.78 29.29
CA GLY A 92 -6.62 -22.51 29.06
C GLY A 92 -5.99 -21.61 27.99
N VAL A 93 -4.97 -22.09 27.28
CA VAL A 93 -4.36 -21.44 26.11
C VAL A 93 -4.72 -22.25 24.86
N VAL A 94 -4.97 -21.54 23.76
CA VAL A 94 -5.10 -22.13 22.44
C VAL A 94 -3.87 -21.79 21.61
N GLN A 95 -3.22 -22.81 21.06
CA GLN A 95 -2.13 -22.67 20.11
C GLN A 95 -2.65 -22.94 18.70
N PHE A 96 -2.58 -21.94 17.84
CA PHE A 96 -2.96 -22.06 16.43
C PHE A 96 -1.73 -22.26 15.56
N SER A 97 -1.86 -23.10 14.52
CA SER A 97 -0.96 -23.07 13.38
C SER A 97 -1.40 -21.97 12.38
N ARG A 98 -0.52 -21.58 11.45
CA ARG A 98 -0.89 -20.71 10.32
C ARG A 98 -2.13 -21.21 9.57
N GLU A 99 -2.22 -22.52 9.32
CA GLU A 99 -3.40 -23.13 8.65
C GLU A 99 -4.66 -23.01 9.50
N GLY A 100 -4.55 -23.25 10.81
CA GLY A 100 -5.64 -23.07 11.77
C GLY A 100 -6.18 -21.64 11.78
N LEU A 101 -5.27 -20.65 11.88
CA LEU A 101 -5.62 -19.23 11.77
C LEU A 101 -6.22 -18.89 10.42
N ALA A 102 -5.67 -19.40 9.32
CA ALA A 102 -6.20 -19.14 7.99
C ALA A 102 -7.60 -19.70 7.80
N ARG A 103 -7.90 -20.87 8.38
CA ARG A 103 -9.25 -21.46 8.40
C ARG A 103 -10.21 -20.65 9.28
N LEU A 104 -9.77 -20.19 10.45
CA LEU A 104 -10.61 -19.35 11.32
C LEU A 104 -10.89 -17.99 10.67
N GLY A 105 -9.85 -17.35 10.11
CA GLY A 105 -9.95 -16.06 9.45
C GLY A 105 -10.85 -16.04 8.22
N GLN A 106 -11.10 -17.20 7.59
CA GLN A 106 -12.11 -17.30 6.52
C GLN A 106 -13.51 -16.91 7.00
N HIS A 107 -13.84 -17.14 8.28
CA HIS A 107 -15.10 -16.67 8.88
C HIS A 107 -15.15 -15.16 9.07
N MET A 108 -13.99 -14.50 9.12
CA MET A 108 -13.86 -13.06 9.34
C MET A 108 -13.80 -12.26 8.04
N LEU A 109 -13.44 -12.88 6.92
CA LEU A 109 -13.40 -12.22 5.61
C LEU A 109 -14.68 -11.42 5.27
N PRO A 110 -15.91 -11.90 5.57
CA PRO A 110 -17.13 -11.12 5.35
C PRO A 110 -17.19 -9.75 6.05
N LEU A 111 -16.40 -9.58 7.12
CA LEU A 111 -16.34 -8.39 7.95
C LEU A 111 -15.23 -7.41 7.48
N VAL A 112 -14.47 -7.77 6.44
CA VAL A 112 -13.30 -7.02 5.96
C VAL A 112 -13.64 -6.33 4.63
N SER A 113 -13.28 -5.06 4.51
CA SER A 113 -13.29 -4.34 3.23
C SER A 113 -11.87 -4.01 2.77
N SER A 114 -11.65 -4.04 1.47
CA SER A 114 -10.32 -3.81 0.88
C SER A 114 -10.21 -2.41 0.30
N GLY A 115 -9.18 -1.68 0.72
CA GLY A 115 -8.90 -0.30 0.39
C GLY A 115 -7.60 -0.16 -0.40
N ILE A 116 -7.65 0.54 -1.53
CA ILE A 116 -6.47 0.74 -2.39
C ILE A 116 -6.12 2.23 -2.49
N LEU A 117 -4.85 2.55 -2.22
CA LEU A 117 -4.31 3.88 -2.49
C LEU A 117 -3.87 3.97 -3.96
N ASN A 118 -4.63 4.73 -4.77
CA ASN A 118 -4.55 4.81 -6.23
C ASN A 118 -4.50 6.27 -6.76
N GLY A 119 -4.06 7.20 -5.91
CA GLY A 119 -3.97 8.64 -6.27
C GLY A 119 -2.73 9.03 -7.08
N GLY A 120 -1.74 8.14 -7.18
CA GLY A 120 -0.46 8.41 -7.84
C GLY A 120 -0.46 8.17 -9.36
N SER A 121 0.18 9.08 -10.09
CA SER A 121 0.51 8.89 -11.51
C SER A 121 1.68 7.92 -11.70
N ALA A 122 1.76 7.26 -12.86
CA ALA A 122 2.88 6.43 -13.25
C ALA A 122 4.16 7.23 -13.62
N THR A 123 4.15 8.57 -13.57
CA THR A 123 5.32 9.40 -13.96
C THR A 123 6.63 8.97 -13.31
N SER A 124 6.66 8.77 -11.99
CA SER A 124 7.89 8.29 -11.32
C SER A 124 8.23 6.82 -11.64
N TYR A 125 7.22 6.00 -11.91
CA TYR A 125 7.40 4.60 -12.28
C TYR A 125 8.04 4.47 -13.67
N ALA A 126 7.68 5.38 -14.58
CA ALA A 126 8.16 5.53 -15.95
C ALA A 126 9.39 6.45 -16.10
N ASP A 127 9.88 7.07 -15.03
CA ASP A 127 10.97 8.05 -15.10
C ASP A 127 12.31 7.36 -15.38
N ARG A 128 12.95 7.72 -16.50
CA ARG A 128 14.22 7.13 -16.94
C ARG A 128 15.32 7.26 -15.88
N LEU A 129 15.55 8.46 -15.35
CA LEU A 129 16.67 8.74 -14.45
C LEU A 129 16.51 7.97 -13.14
N LYS A 130 15.28 7.93 -12.61
CA LYS A 130 14.96 7.16 -11.40
C LYS A 130 15.12 5.66 -11.59
N ASN A 131 14.71 5.12 -12.73
CA ASN A 131 14.91 3.71 -13.06
C ASN A 131 16.40 3.37 -13.23
N GLN A 132 17.17 4.25 -13.87
CA GLN A 132 18.61 4.10 -14.03
C GLN A 132 19.36 4.15 -12.69
N ALA A 133 18.88 4.99 -11.75
CA ALA A 133 19.50 5.16 -10.44
C ALA A 133 19.41 3.91 -9.54
N ILE A 134 18.50 2.97 -9.81
CA ILE A 134 18.45 1.68 -9.08
C ILE A 134 19.74 0.89 -9.32
N ASN A 135 20.07 0.68 -10.59
CA ASN A 135 21.30 0.01 -11.00
C ASN A 135 21.56 0.29 -12.48
N VAL A 136 22.71 0.91 -12.78
CA VAL A 136 23.07 1.36 -14.13
C VAL A 136 23.22 0.17 -15.09
N GLU A 137 23.80 -0.94 -14.64
CA GLU A 137 24.04 -2.14 -15.46
C GLU A 137 22.72 -2.85 -15.79
N LEU A 138 21.83 -2.99 -14.81
CA LEU A 138 20.48 -3.54 -15.00
C LEU A 138 19.66 -2.67 -15.95
N PHE A 139 19.74 -1.34 -15.80
CA PHE A 139 19.02 -0.43 -16.69
C PHE A 139 19.52 -0.54 -18.12
N ALA A 140 20.85 -0.63 -18.34
CA ALA A 140 21.42 -0.84 -19.67
C ALA A 140 20.91 -2.14 -20.33
N LEU A 141 20.75 -3.22 -19.55
CA LEU A 141 20.16 -4.48 -20.02
C LEU A 141 18.68 -4.34 -20.44
N TYR A 142 17.97 -3.42 -19.80
CA TYR A 142 16.53 -3.22 -19.98
C TYR A 142 16.16 -2.03 -20.88
N GLU A 143 17.11 -1.19 -21.31
CA GLU A 143 16.83 0.12 -21.89
C GLU A 143 15.87 0.05 -23.09
N ASP A 144 16.10 -0.87 -24.04
CA ASP A 144 15.23 -1.04 -25.21
C ASP A 144 13.82 -1.51 -24.84
N ARG A 145 13.72 -2.41 -23.85
CA ARG A 145 12.44 -2.92 -23.32
C ARG A 145 11.68 -1.81 -22.61
N PHE A 146 12.40 -1.02 -21.82
CA PHE A 146 11.90 0.11 -21.06
C PHE A 146 11.22 1.13 -21.98
N HIS A 147 11.93 1.63 -23.00
CA HIS A 147 11.39 2.65 -23.92
C HIS A 147 10.16 2.15 -24.69
N ARG A 148 10.19 0.89 -25.13
CA ARG A 148 9.09 0.24 -25.85
C ARG A 148 7.83 0.07 -25.00
N LEU A 149 7.97 -0.27 -23.72
CA LEU A 149 6.82 -0.56 -22.85
C LEU A 149 6.28 0.70 -22.16
N VAL A 150 7.14 1.61 -21.70
CA VAL A 150 6.75 2.80 -20.95
C VAL A 150 5.84 3.73 -21.75
N SER A 151 6.04 3.84 -23.06
CA SER A 151 5.19 4.64 -23.96
C SER A 151 3.70 4.25 -23.93
N GLN A 152 3.37 3.06 -23.44
CA GLN A 152 1.99 2.57 -23.36
C GLN A 152 1.27 2.98 -22.07
N PHE A 153 1.99 3.43 -21.03
CA PHE A 153 1.39 3.67 -19.71
C PHE A 153 1.96 4.88 -18.93
N SER A 154 2.94 5.63 -19.44
CA SER A 154 3.56 6.76 -18.72
C SER A 154 2.55 7.82 -18.28
N GLU A 155 1.54 8.07 -19.11
CA GLU A 155 0.48 9.06 -18.87
C GLU A 155 -0.70 8.51 -18.08
N LEU A 156 -0.68 7.22 -17.73
CA LEU A 156 -1.76 6.58 -16.99
C LEU A 156 -1.54 6.69 -15.47
N PRO A 157 -2.63 6.66 -14.69
CA PRO A 157 -2.56 6.36 -13.27
C PRO A 157 -1.78 5.08 -13.01
N LYS A 158 -0.98 5.05 -11.94
CA LYS A 158 -0.10 3.91 -11.65
C LYS A 158 -0.87 2.59 -11.54
N GLY A 159 -2.06 2.61 -10.94
CA GLY A 159 -2.90 1.41 -10.83
C GLY A 159 -3.34 0.81 -12.16
N LEU A 160 -3.36 1.60 -13.25
CA LEU A 160 -3.68 1.14 -14.60
C LEU A 160 -2.47 0.66 -15.39
N SER A 161 -1.25 0.92 -14.90
CA SER A 161 -0.03 0.36 -15.50
C SER A 161 0.05 -1.15 -15.28
N PRO A 162 0.78 -1.89 -16.13
CA PRO A 162 0.90 -3.35 -16.02
C PRO A 162 1.45 -3.76 -14.65
N GLY A 163 0.73 -4.63 -13.95
CA GLY A 163 1.16 -5.16 -12.66
C GLY A 163 2.37 -6.08 -12.78
N PHE A 164 2.50 -6.73 -13.92
CA PHE A 164 3.65 -7.54 -14.32
C PHE A 164 3.77 -7.55 -15.85
N ILE A 165 4.91 -8.03 -16.35
CA ILE A 165 5.19 -8.23 -17.76
C ILE A 165 5.12 -9.73 -18.07
N GLN A 166 4.48 -10.09 -19.17
CA GLN A 166 4.37 -11.47 -19.62
C GLN A 166 5.75 -12.01 -20.03
N PRO A 167 5.99 -13.32 -19.93
CA PRO A 167 7.23 -13.92 -20.42
C PRO A 167 7.52 -13.71 -21.92
N ASP A 168 6.52 -13.38 -22.74
CA ASP A 168 6.70 -12.96 -24.14
C ASP A 168 6.99 -11.44 -24.31
N GLU A 169 7.28 -10.75 -23.21
CA GLU A 169 7.52 -9.29 -23.10
C GLU A 169 6.30 -8.40 -23.42
N SER A 170 5.10 -8.96 -23.53
CA SER A 170 3.88 -8.15 -23.62
C SER A 170 3.40 -7.67 -22.24
N PRO A 171 2.66 -6.54 -22.15
CA PRO A 171 2.05 -6.11 -20.89
C PRO A 171 1.08 -7.16 -20.32
N GLY A 172 1.18 -7.45 -19.03
CA GLY A 172 0.15 -8.18 -18.30
C GLY A 172 -1.06 -7.28 -17.94
N PRO A 173 -2.07 -7.84 -17.25
CA PRO A 173 -3.13 -7.07 -16.62
C PRO A 173 -2.59 -5.95 -15.72
N SER A 174 -3.38 -4.89 -15.54
CA SER A 174 -2.99 -3.78 -14.67
C SER A 174 -2.89 -4.21 -13.21
N PHE A 175 -2.16 -3.44 -12.39
CA PHE A 175 -2.10 -3.67 -10.93
C PHE A 175 -3.49 -3.79 -10.30
N ILE A 176 -4.43 -2.94 -10.71
CA ILE A 176 -5.77 -2.94 -10.11
C ILE A 176 -6.66 -4.06 -10.66
N GLU A 177 -6.57 -4.39 -11.95
CA GLU A 177 -7.37 -5.47 -12.54
C GLU A 177 -7.01 -6.83 -11.94
N ILE A 178 -5.71 -7.12 -11.78
CA ILE A 178 -5.27 -8.39 -11.17
C ILE A 178 -5.69 -8.46 -9.70
N LYS A 179 -5.64 -7.35 -8.95
CA LYS A 179 -6.14 -7.25 -7.57
C LYS A 179 -7.64 -7.51 -7.47
N MET A 180 -8.43 -6.88 -8.36
CA MET A 180 -9.88 -7.11 -8.45
C MET A 180 -10.17 -8.60 -8.66
N ARG A 181 -9.42 -9.28 -9.53
CA ARG A 181 -9.55 -10.73 -9.73
C ARG A 181 -9.29 -11.52 -8.44
N GLY A 182 -8.18 -11.23 -7.76
CA GLY A 182 -7.84 -11.93 -6.50
C GLY A 182 -8.90 -11.74 -5.41
N LEU A 183 -9.47 -10.53 -5.30
CA LEU A 183 -10.57 -10.25 -4.36
C LEU A 183 -11.86 -11.00 -4.72
N LEU A 184 -12.22 -11.06 -6.02
CA LEU A 184 -13.36 -11.84 -6.48
C LEU A 184 -13.21 -13.33 -6.19
N ILE A 185 -12.02 -13.90 -6.40
CA ILE A 185 -11.72 -15.30 -6.08
C ILE A 185 -11.91 -15.55 -4.58
N LYS A 186 -11.32 -14.70 -3.72
CA LYS A 186 -11.51 -14.81 -2.26
C LYS A 186 -12.98 -14.71 -1.86
N GLY A 187 -13.73 -13.79 -2.47
CA GLY A 187 -15.16 -13.59 -2.18
C GLY A 187 -16.00 -14.80 -2.60
N ALA A 188 -15.72 -15.35 -3.78
CA ALA A 188 -16.38 -16.56 -4.29
C ALA A 188 -16.07 -17.79 -3.42
N LEU A 189 -14.82 -17.97 -2.97
CA LEU A 189 -14.44 -19.05 -2.05
C LEU A 189 -15.10 -18.90 -0.67
N ALA A 190 -15.18 -17.67 -0.14
CA ALA A 190 -15.86 -17.40 1.13
C ALA A 190 -17.35 -17.77 1.06
N LYS A 191 -18.02 -17.41 -0.05
CA LYS A 191 -19.42 -17.80 -0.32
C LYS A 191 -19.60 -19.31 -0.42
N LYS A 192 -18.73 -20.01 -1.15
CA LYS A 192 -18.81 -21.49 -1.29
C LYS A 192 -18.74 -22.20 0.07
N LYS A 193 -17.90 -21.70 0.99
CA LYS A 193 -17.64 -22.32 2.29
C LYS A 193 -18.65 -21.96 3.38
N SER A 194 -19.46 -20.91 3.19
CA SER A 194 -20.36 -20.39 4.23
C SER A 194 -21.81 -20.30 3.75
N ILE A 195 -22.70 -21.09 4.34
CA ILE A 195 -24.15 -21.10 4.03
C ILE A 195 -24.83 -19.74 4.32
N ASN A 196 -24.27 -18.95 5.25
CA ASN A 196 -24.77 -17.63 5.65
C ASN A 196 -23.82 -16.47 5.30
N CYS A 197 -23.01 -16.61 4.24
CA CYS A 197 -22.16 -15.52 3.77
C CYS A 197 -23.03 -14.40 3.18
N PRO A 198 -22.93 -13.15 3.67
CA PRO A 198 -23.60 -12.02 3.03
C PRO A 198 -23.22 -11.92 1.54
N GLU A 199 -24.13 -11.45 0.68
CA GLU A 199 -23.85 -11.27 -0.75
C GLU A 199 -22.65 -10.34 -1.00
N ASP A 200 -22.31 -9.51 -0.02
CA ASP A 200 -21.26 -8.50 -0.02
C ASP A 200 -20.04 -8.88 0.83
N ALA A 201 -19.76 -10.15 1.11
CA ALA A 201 -18.69 -10.57 2.04
C ALA A 201 -17.35 -9.80 1.89
N LEU A 202 -16.83 -9.63 0.67
CA LEU A 202 -15.64 -8.79 0.40
C LEU A 202 -15.96 -7.53 -0.43
N PHE A 203 -17.24 -7.18 -0.51
CA PHE A 203 -17.73 -5.95 -1.12
C PHE A 203 -18.11 -4.98 0.02
N PRO A 204 -17.65 -3.72 -0.01
CA PRO A 204 -17.07 -3.01 -1.14
C PRO A 204 -15.53 -3.00 -1.17
N LEU A 205 -14.99 -3.07 -2.39
CA LEU A 205 -13.67 -2.51 -2.70
C LEU A 205 -13.83 -0.99 -2.66
N PHE A 206 -12.95 -0.31 -1.93
CA PHE A 206 -12.88 1.14 -1.94
C PHE A 206 -11.48 1.62 -2.31
N GLN A 207 -11.35 2.87 -2.72
CA GLN A 207 -10.07 3.43 -3.12
C GLN A 207 -9.98 4.92 -2.85
N MET A 208 -8.75 5.41 -2.74
CA MET A 208 -8.43 6.82 -2.88
C MET A 208 -7.81 7.09 -4.25
N THR A 209 -8.45 7.92 -5.07
CA THR A 209 -7.89 8.48 -6.30
C THR A 209 -7.46 9.93 -6.05
N SER A 210 -6.99 10.62 -7.08
CA SER A 210 -6.80 12.08 -7.06
C SER A 210 -7.59 12.73 -8.19
N THR A 211 -7.75 14.05 -8.15
CA THR A 211 -8.43 14.79 -9.24
C THR A 211 -7.78 14.57 -10.60
N SER A 212 -6.48 14.24 -10.65
CA SER A 212 -5.75 13.94 -11.89
C SER A 212 -5.89 12.49 -12.35
N THR A 213 -6.17 11.54 -11.46
CA THR A 213 -6.25 10.10 -11.82
C THR A 213 -7.67 9.56 -11.94
N ASN A 214 -8.65 10.19 -11.30
CA ASN A 214 -9.99 9.63 -11.10
C ASN A 214 -10.71 9.25 -12.41
N SER A 215 -10.80 10.17 -13.36
CA SER A 215 -11.56 9.96 -14.61
C SER A 215 -11.01 8.82 -15.46
N HIS A 216 -9.68 8.69 -15.52
CA HIS A 216 -9.00 7.58 -16.21
C HIS A 216 -9.32 6.24 -15.55
N ILE A 217 -9.28 6.18 -14.21
CA ILE A 217 -9.58 4.97 -13.42
C ILE A 217 -11.04 4.55 -13.60
N GLU A 218 -11.98 5.48 -13.44
CA GLU A 218 -13.41 5.21 -13.63
C GLU A 218 -13.70 4.68 -15.04
N SER A 219 -13.05 5.27 -16.06
CA SER A 219 -13.22 4.81 -17.43
C SER A 219 -12.67 3.40 -17.65
N ALA A 220 -11.54 3.06 -17.03
CA ALA A 220 -10.98 1.71 -17.10
C ALA A 220 -11.90 0.68 -16.42
N TYR A 221 -12.49 1.01 -15.29
CA TYR A 221 -13.37 0.09 -14.54
C TYR A 221 -14.60 -0.32 -15.32
N ARG A 222 -15.18 0.60 -16.11
CA ARG A 222 -16.28 0.26 -17.03
C ARG A 222 -15.89 -0.86 -18.00
N ASN A 223 -14.65 -0.84 -18.51
CA ASN A 223 -14.15 -1.86 -19.42
C ASN A 223 -13.79 -3.17 -18.67
N TYR A 224 -13.28 -3.07 -17.45
CA TYR A 224 -12.91 -4.24 -16.65
C TYR A 224 -14.10 -5.15 -16.31
N ARG A 225 -15.31 -4.61 -16.25
CA ARG A 225 -16.53 -5.40 -16.00
C ARG A 225 -16.71 -6.54 -17.00
N GLU A 226 -16.29 -6.32 -18.24
CA GLU A 226 -16.39 -7.26 -19.36
C GLU A 226 -15.04 -7.92 -19.69
N SER A 227 -14.00 -7.70 -18.88
CA SER A 227 -12.70 -8.25 -19.18
C SER A 227 -12.66 -9.77 -18.91
N PRO A 228 -11.86 -10.53 -19.68
CA PRO A 228 -11.65 -11.96 -19.42
C PRO A 228 -11.12 -12.27 -18.01
N MET A 229 -10.54 -11.27 -17.33
CA MET A 229 -10.04 -11.40 -15.97
C MET A 229 -11.17 -11.45 -14.95
N LEU A 230 -12.28 -10.73 -15.18
CA LEU A 230 -13.30 -10.47 -14.16
C LEU A 230 -14.70 -10.97 -14.53
N GLU A 231 -15.12 -10.90 -15.79
CA GLU A 231 -16.53 -11.07 -16.20
C GLU A 231 -17.18 -12.34 -15.64
N GLN A 232 -16.53 -13.50 -15.81
CA GLN A 232 -17.06 -14.78 -15.33
C GLN A 232 -17.08 -14.86 -13.79
N LEU A 233 -16.09 -14.29 -13.12
CA LEU A 233 -16.04 -14.24 -11.66
C LEU A 233 -17.10 -13.30 -11.09
N ILE A 234 -17.36 -12.17 -11.73
CA ILE A 234 -18.45 -11.25 -11.37
C ILE A 234 -19.79 -11.99 -11.48
N ARG A 235 -20.03 -12.70 -12.60
CA ARG A 235 -21.26 -13.50 -12.80
C ARG A 235 -21.41 -14.60 -11.74
N TYR A 236 -20.34 -15.34 -11.47
CA TYR A 236 -20.37 -16.45 -10.49
C TYR A 236 -20.57 -15.94 -9.07
N SER A 237 -19.79 -14.94 -8.66
CA SER A 237 -19.82 -14.40 -7.31
C SER A 237 -21.02 -13.49 -7.05
N ARG A 238 -21.66 -12.95 -8.10
CA ARG A 238 -22.65 -11.86 -8.02
C ARG A 238 -22.12 -10.59 -7.35
N ILE A 239 -20.80 -10.40 -7.34
CA ILE A 239 -20.13 -9.20 -6.81
C ILE A 239 -19.63 -8.40 -8.00
N ASP A 240 -20.11 -7.16 -8.14
CA ASP A 240 -19.52 -6.22 -9.10
C ASP A 240 -18.34 -5.49 -8.44
N ILE A 241 -17.16 -6.08 -8.52
CA ILE A 241 -15.94 -5.51 -7.92
C ILE A 241 -15.52 -4.17 -8.59
N THR A 242 -16.07 -3.86 -9.77
CA THR A 242 -15.76 -2.62 -10.50
C THR A 242 -16.59 -1.44 -10.01
N ALA A 243 -17.65 -1.69 -9.23
CA ALA A 243 -18.42 -0.67 -8.52
C ALA A 243 -17.67 -0.22 -7.24
N VAL A 244 -16.55 0.46 -7.43
CA VAL A 244 -15.63 0.86 -6.36
C VAL A 244 -16.07 2.15 -5.69
N GLU A 245 -16.17 2.13 -4.35
CA GLU A 245 -16.39 3.36 -3.57
C GLU A 245 -15.12 4.21 -3.58
N THR A 246 -15.21 5.44 -4.09
CA THR A 246 -14.02 6.25 -4.39
C THR A 246 -14.04 7.56 -3.62
N GLY A 247 -13.01 7.79 -2.82
CA GLY A 247 -12.67 9.12 -2.31
C GLY A 247 -11.66 9.79 -3.24
N ILE A 248 -11.93 11.04 -3.64
CA ILE A 248 -11.07 11.78 -4.57
C ILE A 248 -10.22 12.77 -3.77
N GLN A 249 -8.93 12.53 -3.72
CA GLN A 249 -7.97 13.41 -3.06
C GLN A 249 -7.86 14.73 -3.84
N PRO A 250 -8.09 15.89 -3.19
CA PRO A 250 -7.84 17.18 -3.80
C PRO A 250 -6.33 17.41 -4.02
N LEU A 251 -5.98 18.24 -4.99
CA LEU A 251 -4.60 18.71 -5.14
C LEU A 251 -4.38 19.93 -4.25
N ILE A 252 -3.18 20.04 -3.68
CA ILE A 252 -2.65 21.29 -3.14
C ILE A 252 -1.65 21.88 -4.15
N THR A 253 -0.97 22.96 -3.79
CA THR A 253 0.15 23.49 -4.59
C THR A 253 1.48 23.38 -3.86
N ALA A 254 2.57 23.45 -4.61
CA ALA A 254 3.92 23.66 -4.09
C ALA A 254 4.05 25.00 -3.33
N PHE A 255 5.03 25.04 -2.43
CA PHE A 255 5.37 26.17 -1.58
C PHE A 255 6.79 26.67 -1.84
N SER A 256 7.07 27.88 -1.42
CA SER A 256 8.41 28.48 -1.37
C SER A 256 8.74 28.90 0.05
N ARG A 257 10.02 28.99 0.38
CA ARG A 257 10.50 29.46 1.68
C ARG A 257 11.56 30.54 1.48
N GLU A 258 11.34 31.69 2.12
CA GLU A 258 12.31 32.78 2.23
C GLU A 258 12.59 33.07 3.71
N GLY A 259 13.79 32.72 4.18
CA GLY A 259 14.08 32.72 5.62
C GLY A 259 13.13 31.77 6.36
N ASP A 260 12.34 32.30 7.29
CA ASP A 260 11.35 31.53 8.07
C ASP A 260 9.91 31.67 7.57
N ARG A 261 9.71 32.38 6.46
CA ARG A 261 8.38 32.60 5.91
C ARG A 261 8.10 31.65 4.75
N TRP A 262 6.97 30.95 4.84
CA TRP A 262 6.42 30.14 3.76
C TRP A 262 5.45 30.95 2.91
N SER A 263 5.49 30.72 1.59
CA SER A 263 4.59 31.31 0.60
C SER A 263 4.18 30.29 -0.45
N ILE A 264 3.22 30.65 -1.31
CA ILE A 264 2.83 29.82 -2.46
C ILE A 264 3.90 29.94 -3.54
N PHE A 265 4.39 28.80 -4.04
CA PHE A 265 5.24 28.78 -5.23
C PHE A 265 4.39 29.11 -6.46
N SER A 266 4.72 30.20 -7.16
CA SER A 266 3.91 30.80 -8.22
C SER A 266 4.69 31.14 -9.49
N GLU A 267 5.84 30.48 -9.69
CA GLU A 267 6.72 30.66 -10.84
C GLU A 267 6.99 29.32 -11.57
N ALA A 268 6.00 28.43 -11.59
CA ALA A 268 6.14 27.12 -12.19
C ALA A 268 6.52 27.23 -13.67
N TYR A 269 7.56 26.50 -14.08
CA TYR A 269 8.13 26.51 -15.44
C TYR A 269 8.62 27.90 -15.90
N GLY A 270 8.93 28.81 -14.96
CA GLY A 270 9.34 30.18 -15.26
C GLY A 270 8.18 31.11 -15.65
N GLU A 271 6.93 30.65 -15.54
CA GLU A 271 5.74 31.45 -15.80
C GLU A 271 5.28 32.18 -14.54
N LYS A 272 5.19 33.50 -14.61
CA LYS A 272 4.67 34.33 -13.52
C LYS A 272 3.21 33.96 -13.19
N ASN A 273 2.89 33.86 -11.91
CA ASN A 273 1.57 33.51 -11.36
C ASN A 273 1.10 32.09 -11.71
N SER A 274 2.01 31.20 -12.11
CA SER A 274 1.72 29.81 -12.45
C SER A 274 2.06 28.92 -11.25
N VAL A 275 1.04 28.30 -10.65
CA VAL A 275 1.24 27.36 -9.53
C VAL A 275 1.60 25.96 -10.00
N LEU A 276 2.15 25.13 -9.11
CA LEU A 276 2.43 23.73 -9.39
C LEU A 276 1.51 22.82 -8.55
N PRO A 277 0.45 22.23 -9.15
CA PRO A 277 -0.46 21.32 -8.47
C PRO A 277 0.25 20.03 -8.08
N LEU A 278 0.11 19.61 -6.82
CA LEU A 278 0.73 18.41 -6.27
C LEU A 278 -0.27 17.71 -5.33
N PRO A 279 -0.25 16.36 -5.24
CA PRO A 279 -1.00 15.67 -4.22
C PRO A 279 -0.42 16.00 -2.84
N GLY A 280 -1.27 16.09 -1.81
CA GLY A 280 -0.84 16.32 -0.42
C GLY A 280 -0.28 15.08 0.28
N GLY A 281 0.22 14.10 -0.47
CA GLY A 281 0.69 12.82 0.02
C GLY A 281 -0.42 11.80 0.29
N HIS A 282 -0.07 10.52 0.34
CA HIS A 282 -1.06 9.45 0.49
C HIS A 282 -1.66 9.37 1.90
N GLY A 283 -1.05 10.02 2.90
CA GLY A 283 -1.59 10.11 4.28
C GLY A 283 -2.91 10.85 4.39
N GLN A 284 -3.27 11.67 3.40
CA GLN A 284 -4.60 12.26 3.29
C GLN A 284 -5.72 11.23 3.06
N CYS A 285 -5.40 9.94 2.92
CA CYS A 285 -6.39 8.87 2.78
C CYS A 285 -7.37 8.82 3.95
N PHE A 286 -6.93 9.13 5.18
CA PHE A 286 -7.82 9.12 6.34
C PHE A 286 -8.88 10.22 6.29
N PHE A 287 -8.51 11.39 5.77
CA PHE A 287 -9.46 12.47 5.49
C PHE A 287 -10.37 12.12 4.31
N THR A 288 -9.75 11.74 3.20
CA THR A 288 -10.44 11.53 1.91
C THR A 288 -11.43 10.36 1.96
N LEU A 289 -11.15 9.33 2.76
CA LEU A 289 -11.96 8.11 2.87
C LEU A 289 -12.83 8.09 4.14
N ASN A 290 -12.87 9.16 4.94
CA ASN A 290 -13.57 9.21 6.22
C ASN A 290 -15.06 8.82 6.10
N SER A 291 -15.77 9.39 5.13
CA SER A 291 -17.18 9.08 4.88
C SER A 291 -17.37 7.59 4.54
N ILE A 292 -16.50 7.05 3.68
CA ILE A 292 -16.51 5.64 3.31
C ILE A 292 -16.30 4.76 4.55
N PHE A 293 -15.31 5.04 5.40
CA PHE A 293 -15.09 4.26 6.63
C PHE A 293 -16.34 4.24 7.53
N ARG A 294 -16.99 5.39 7.69
CA ARG A 294 -18.23 5.50 8.47
C ARG A 294 -19.35 4.68 7.86
N ASP A 295 -19.50 4.70 6.54
CA ASP A 295 -20.56 3.97 5.84
C ASP A 295 -20.29 2.46 5.77
N LEU A 296 -19.02 2.03 5.71
CA LEU A 296 -18.61 0.63 5.87
C LEU A 296 -18.99 0.10 7.26
N ARG A 297 -18.67 0.87 8.31
CA ARG A 297 -19.00 0.52 9.68
C ARG A 297 -20.52 0.38 9.88
N LYS A 298 -21.31 1.32 9.35
CA LYS A 298 -22.79 1.24 9.39
C LYS A 298 -23.35 0.00 8.69
N ARG A 299 -22.67 -0.50 7.65
CA ARG A 299 -23.01 -1.74 6.93
C ARG A 299 -22.55 -3.03 7.63
N GLY A 300 -21.99 -2.92 8.84
CA GLY A 300 -21.56 -4.08 9.63
C GLY A 300 -20.15 -4.57 9.31
N LYS A 301 -19.37 -3.86 8.49
CA LYS A 301 -17.94 -4.14 8.32
C LYS A 301 -17.21 -3.79 9.62
N ARG A 302 -16.26 -4.65 10.01
CA ARG A 302 -15.49 -4.50 11.25
C ARG A 302 -14.04 -4.13 11.00
N PHE A 303 -13.52 -4.45 9.81
CA PHE A 303 -12.13 -4.15 9.47
C PHE A 303 -12.01 -3.54 8.08
N VAL A 304 -11.02 -2.67 7.91
CA VAL A 304 -10.55 -2.21 6.61
C VAL A 304 -9.07 -2.53 6.46
N GLN A 305 -8.71 -3.17 5.36
CA GLN A 305 -7.33 -3.26 4.93
C GLN A 305 -7.05 -2.13 3.96
N ILE A 306 -6.00 -1.34 4.19
CA ILE A 306 -5.53 -0.29 3.28
C ILE A 306 -4.15 -0.70 2.79
N GLY A 307 -3.87 -0.50 1.50
CA GLY A 307 -2.50 -0.56 1.03
C GLY A 307 -2.30 0.01 -0.37
N ASN A 308 -1.04 0.06 -0.80
CA ASN A 308 -0.71 0.63 -2.10
C ASN A 308 -1.17 -0.28 -3.25
N VAL A 309 -1.58 0.35 -4.35
CA VAL A 309 -1.97 -0.36 -5.59
C VAL A 309 -0.80 -1.13 -6.22
N ASP A 310 0.43 -0.64 -6.04
CA ASP A 310 1.63 -1.17 -6.67
C ASP A 310 2.25 -2.39 -5.97
N ASN A 311 1.71 -2.82 -4.83
CA ASN A 311 2.12 -4.03 -4.12
C ASN A 311 1.21 -5.20 -4.49
N LEU A 312 1.66 -6.14 -5.33
CA LEU A 312 0.87 -7.33 -5.68
C LEU A 312 0.66 -8.30 -4.51
N GLY A 313 1.45 -8.24 -3.45
CA GLY A 313 1.25 -9.04 -2.24
C GLY A 313 0.16 -8.50 -1.31
N ASN A 314 -0.23 -7.23 -1.46
CA ASN A 314 -1.28 -6.59 -0.66
C ASN A 314 -2.67 -7.15 -1.04
N THR A 315 -3.02 -8.27 -0.42
CA THR A 315 -4.33 -8.92 -0.49
C THR A 315 -4.76 -9.38 0.91
N PRO A 316 -6.06 -9.47 1.24
CA PRO A 316 -6.51 -9.95 2.54
C PRO A 316 -5.94 -11.32 2.90
N ASP A 317 -5.15 -11.40 3.96
CA ASP A 317 -4.62 -12.66 4.50
C ASP A 317 -5.48 -13.12 5.68
N PRO A 318 -6.22 -14.23 5.54
CA PRO A 318 -7.05 -14.75 6.63
C PRO A 318 -6.28 -15.01 7.92
N SER A 319 -5.01 -15.45 7.89
CA SER A 319 -4.29 -15.72 9.14
C SER A 319 -3.94 -14.44 9.89
N ILE A 320 -3.56 -13.38 9.17
CA ILE A 320 -3.25 -12.08 9.76
C ILE A 320 -4.53 -11.42 10.30
N ILE A 321 -5.63 -11.49 9.53
CA ILE A 321 -6.95 -11.00 9.95
C ILE A 321 -7.40 -11.71 11.23
N ALA A 322 -7.18 -13.04 11.33
CA ALA A 322 -7.52 -13.80 12.53
C ALA A 322 -6.75 -13.32 13.75
N ILE A 323 -5.43 -13.11 13.65
CA ILE A 323 -4.63 -12.61 14.78
C ILE A 323 -5.11 -11.23 15.23
N LEU A 324 -5.32 -10.29 14.29
CA LEU A 324 -5.80 -8.96 14.63
C LEU A 324 -7.17 -9.00 15.33
N ALA A 325 -8.10 -9.80 14.78
CA ALA A 325 -9.43 -9.96 15.33
C ALA A 325 -9.40 -10.57 16.75
N LEU A 326 -8.63 -11.64 16.96
CA LEU A 326 -8.54 -12.33 18.24
C LEU A 326 -7.83 -11.49 19.31
N THR A 327 -6.84 -10.68 18.92
CA THR A 327 -6.16 -9.76 19.86
C THR A 327 -7.00 -8.54 20.19
N ARG A 328 -8.03 -8.23 19.40
CA ARG A 328 -8.87 -7.02 19.52
C ARG A 328 -8.05 -5.73 19.48
N LYS A 329 -6.84 -5.79 18.91
CA LYS A 329 -5.97 -4.62 18.72
C LYS A 329 -6.55 -3.70 17.65
N PRO A 330 -6.33 -2.38 17.75
CA PRO A 330 -7.00 -1.43 16.89
C PRO A 330 -6.47 -1.41 15.45
N ALA A 331 -5.20 -1.71 15.24
CA ALA A 331 -4.65 -1.88 13.91
C ALA A 331 -3.42 -2.79 13.90
N GLY A 332 -3.16 -3.39 12.74
CA GLY A 332 -1.95 -4.14 12.46
C GLY A 332 -1.27 -3.70 11.18
N PHE A 333 0.06 -3.76 11.16
CA PHE A 333 0.89 -3.26 10.06
C PHE A 333 1.88 -4.34 9.62
N GLU A 334 2.00 -4.54 8.31
CA GLU A 334 2.92 -5.54 7.76
C GLU A 334 4.30 -4.92 7.50
N PHE A 335 5.33 -5.59 8.01
CA PHE A 335 6.73 -5.26 7.77
C PHE A 335 7.48 -6.51 7.29
N ALA A 336 8.37 -6.35 6.32
CA ALA A 336 9.23 -7.41 5.82
C ALA A 336 10.69 -6.98 5.92
N PHE A 337 11.61 -7.92 5.90
CA PHE A 337 13.04 -7.59 5.88
C PHE A 337 13.39 -6.78 4.64
N LYS A 338 14.11 -5.68 4.86
CA LYS A 338 14.64 -4.83 3.79
C LYS A 338 15.58 -5.64 2.89
N THR A 339 15.42 -5.49 1.59
CA THR A 339 16.30 -6.05 0.56
C THR A 339 17.02 -4.95 -0.21
N PRO A 340 17.98 -5.27 -1.09
CA PRO A 340 18.74 -4.25 -1.84
C PRO A 340 17.89 -3.36 -2.74
N VAL A 341 16.71 -3.83 -3.14
CA VAL A 341 15.77 -3.09 -4.00
C VAL A 341 14.86 -2.16 -3.19
N ASP A 342 14.80 -2.33 -1.87
CA ASP A 342 13.97 -1.53 -0.96
C ASP A 342 14.67 -0.22 -0.58
N VAL A 343 14.91 0.62 -1.58
CA VAL A 343 15.64 1.89 -1.44
C VAL A 343 14.76 3.05 -1.00
N LYS A 344 13.42 2.92 -1.13
CA LYS A 344 12.45 3.96 -0.81
C LYS A 344 11.21 3.39 -0.13
N GLY A 345 10.93 3.87 1.08
CA GLY A 345 9.76 3.52 1.87
C GLY A 345 10.05 3.71 3.36
N GLY A 346 9.16 3.19 4.21
CA GLY A 346 9.26 3.32 5.66
C GLY A 346 9.97 2.16 6.33
N ILE A 347 10.66 2.43 7.44
CA ILE A 347 11.19 1.39 8.34
C ILE A 347 10.51 1.49 9.71
N LEU A 348 10.49 0.38 10.44
CA LEU A 348 9.99 0.36 11.82
C LEU A 348 11.01 1.02 12.75
N VAL A 349 10.55 1.95 13.57
CA VAL A 349 11.38 2.65 14.57
C VAL A 349 10.63 2.78 15.88
N ARG A 350 11.35 3.06 16.96
CA ARG A 350 10.80 3.64 18.19
C ARG A 350 11.23 5.09 18.32
N ASP A 351 10.27 5.94 18.65
CA ASP A 351 10.56 7.34 18.97
C ASP A 351 11.19 7.49 20.37
N ASP A 352 11.52 8.72 20.74
CA ASP A 352 12.07 9.09 22.06
C ASP A 352 11.12 8.77 23.23
N ALA A 353 9.82 8.70 22.98
CA ALA A 353 8.81 8.24 23.92
C ALA A 353 8.67 6.70 23.98
N GLY A 354 9.48 5.97 23.20
CA GLY A 354 9.46 4.51 23.11
C GLY A 354 8.29 3.94 22.30
N LYS A 355 7.49 4.79 21.64
CA LYS A 355 6.36 4.36 20.82
C LYS A 355 6.82 3.89 19.46
N LEU A 356 6.11 2.89 18.92
CA LEU A 356 6.35 2.43 17.55
C LEU A 356 5.94 3.49 16.55
N ASN A 357 6.76 3.68 15.53
CA ASN A 357 6.50 4.56 14.42
C ASN A 357 7.06 3.96 13.12
N CYS A 358 6.58 4.48 11.98
CA CYS A 358 7.10 4.15 10.67
C CYS A 358 7.82 5.38 10.12
N ALA A 359 9.13 5.31 9.91
CA ALA A 359 9.91 6.42 9.40
C ALA A 359 10.31 6.18 7.94
N ASP A 360 9.75 6.98 7.02
CA ASP A 360 10.14 6.98 5.61
C ASP A 360 11.58 7.46 5.41
N ILE A 361 12.37 6.66 4.68
CA ILE A 361 13.77 6.96 4.33
C ILE A 361 13.81 8.20 3.43
N GLY A 362 14.51 9.23 3.88
CA GLY A 362 14.57 10.57 3.30
C GLY A 362 13.73 11.57 4.11
N PRO A 363 12.39 11.54 4.05
CA PRO A 363 11.54 12.53 4.72
C PRO A 363 11.52 12.45 6.26
N ALA A 364 11.67 11.26 6.85
CA ALA A 364 11.53 11.06 8.29
C ALA A 364 12.79 10.50 8.96
N ILE A 365 13.61 9.73 8.25
CA ILE A 365 14.94 9.25 8.70
C ILE A 365 15.94 9.36 7.54
N SER A 366 17.20 9.73 7.81
CA SER A 366 18.19 9.85 6.73
C SER A 366 18.64 8.48 6.22
N SER A 367 18.99 8.38 4.93
CA SER A 367 19.58 7.16 4.36
C SER A 367 20.92 6.79 4.99
N HIS A 368 21.66 7.76 5.53
CA HIS A 368 22.93 7.53 6.21
C HIS A 368 22.71 6.80 7.54
N GLU A 369 21.71 7.19 8.32
CA GLU A 369 21.38 6.53 9.58
C GLU A 369 20.95 5.07 9.36
N VAL A 370 20.12 4.84 8.34
CA VAL A 370 19.71 3.47 7.96
C VAL A 370 20.93 2.64 7.53
N ALA A 371 21.80 3.19 6.67
CA ALA A 371 23.02 2.49 6.24
C ALA A 371 23.98 2.21 7.40
N ALA A 372 24.07 3.11 8.38
CA ALA A 372 24.86 2.91 9.59
C ALA A 372 24.29 1.79 10.46
N ALA A 373 22.96 1.72 10.62
CA ALA A 373 22.28 0.63 11.32
C ALA A 373 22.50 -0.72 10.63
N GLU A 374 22.35 -0.79 9.31
CA GLU A 374 22.63 -2.00 8.51
C GLU A 374 24.09 -2.44 8.66
N SER A 375 25.04 -1.49 8.59
CA SER A 375 26.47 -1.77 8.76
C SER A 375 26.82 -2.25 10.18
N GLY A 376 26.00 -1.87 11.17
CA GLY A 376 26.06 -2.35 12.55
C GLY A 376 25.42 -3.73 12.77
N GLY A 377 24.84 -4.33 11.73
CA GLY A 377 24.19 -5.65 11.79
C GLY A 377 22.70 -5.63 12.12
N ALA A 378 22.06 -4.46 12.13
CA ALA A 378 20.61 -4.37 12.38
C ALA A 378 19.82 -4.98 11.22
N GLU A 379 18.88 -5.88 11.55
CA GLU A 379 17.91 -6.38 10.58
C GLU A 379 16.75 -5.40 10.44
N ILE A 380 16.73 -4.66 9.33
CA ILE A 380 15.76 -3.59 9.12
C ILE A 380 14.40 -4.16 8.69
N LEU A 381 13.38 -3.93 9.52
CA LEU A 381 11.98 -4.15 9.18
C LEU A 381 11.45 -3.00 8.32
N PHE A 382 11.12 -3.29 7.08
CA PHE A 382 10.65 -2.39 6.05
C PHE A 382 9.14 -2.51 5.86
N ASN A 383 8.44 -1.38 5.88
CA ASN A 383 6.99 -1.32 5.79
C ASN A 383 6.49 -1.81 4.42
N CYS A 384 5.59 -2.79 4.43
CA CYS A 384 4.98 -3.37 3.24
C CYS A 384 3.92 -2.47 2.60
N ALA A 385 3.65 -1.31 3.20
CA ALA A 385 2.58 -0.39 2.84
C ALA A 385 1.21 -1.10 2.83
N THR A 386 0.97 -1.88 3.89
CA THR A 386 -0.28 -2.60 4.17
C THR A 386 -0.60 -2.44 5.66
N GLY A 387 -1.81 -1.97 5.94
CA GLY A 387 -2.33 -1.88 7.30
C GLY A 387 -3.77 -2.36 7.37
N ILE A 388 -4.14 -3.02 8.45
CA ILE A 388 -5.51 -3.48 8.72
C ILE A 388 -5.98 -2.77 9.97
N PHE A 389 -7.14 -2.11 9.91
CA PHE A 389 -7.67 -1.28 10.97
C PHE A 389 -9.03 -1.80 11.42
N SER A 390 -9.25 -1.87 12.73
CA SER A 390 -10.59 -1.94 13.32
C SER A 390 -11.36 -0.69 12.93
N LEU A 391 -12.51 -0.85 12.26
CA LEU A 391 -13.37 0.26 11.88
C LEU A 391 -13.99 0.95 13.09
N ASP A 392 -14.20 0.22 14.20
CA ASP A 392 -14.70 0.82 15.43
C ASP A 392 -13.71 1.86 15.97
N TYR A 393 -12.45 1.45 16.12
CA TYR A 393 -11.37 2.34 16.54
C TYR A 393 -11.11 3.45 15.52
N LEU A 394 -10.97 3.10 14.24
CA LEU A 394 -10.62 4.06 13.21
C LEU A 394 -11.66 5.19 13.11
N VAL A 395 -12.96 4.88 13.13
CA VAL A 395 -14.03 5.88 13.06
C VAL A 395 -14.11 6.74 14.31
N GLU A 396 -13.85 6.15 15.49
CA GLU A 396 -13.83 6.87 16.76
C GLU A 396 -12.67 7.89 16.84
N HIS A 397 -11.50 7.51 16.34
CA HIS A 397 -10.27 8.31 16.45
C HIS A 397 -9.90 9.05 15.15
N ILE A 398 -10.76 9.05 14.13
CA ILE A 398 -10.39 9.54 12.78
C ILE A 398 -9.94 11.00 12.78
N ASP A 399 -10.57 11.87 13.58
CA ASP A 399 -10.22 13.30 13.62
C ASP A 399 -8.85 13.52 14.28
N ARG A 400 -8.51 12.71 15.31
CA ARG A 400 -7.17 12.67 15.92
C ARG A 400 -6.13 12.24 14.88
N ILE A 401 -6.44 11.20 14.11
CA ILE A 401 -5.56 10.67 13.07
C ILE A 401 -5.33 11.71 11.96
N ILE A 402 -6.40 12.31 11.44
CA ILE A 402 -6.33 13.34 10.38
C ILE A 402 -5.49 14.54 10.82
N GLY A 403 -5.70 15.02 12.06
CA GLY A 403 -4.96 16.15 12.60
C GLY A 403 -3.50 15.82 12.98
N GLY A 404 -3.25 14.58 13.38
CA GLY A 404 -1.98 14.16 14.00
C GLY A 404 -0.92 13.61 13.04
N ILE A 405 -1.27 13.17 11.82
CA ILE A 405 -0.26 12.64 10.89
C ILE A 405 0.73 13.75 10.51
N PRO A 406 2.05 13.53 10.68
CA PRO A 406 3.07 14.52 10.36
C PRO A 406 2.98 15.03 8.93
N LEU A 407 3.22 16.33 8.77
CA LEU A 407 3.38 16.98 7.47
C LEU A 407 4.88 17.08 7.16
N ARG A 408 5.34 16.29 6.20
CA ARG A 408 6.74 16.28 5.74
C ARG A 408 6.92 17.29 4.63
N VAL A 409 7.95 18.13 4.71
CA VAL A 409 8.27 19.09 3.67
C VAL A 409 9.59 18.71 3.02
N SER A 410 9.57 18.49 1.70
CA SER A 410 10.76 18.16 0.92
C SER A 410 11.08 19.26 -0.08
N HIS A 411 12.35 19.60 -0.22
CA HIS A 411 12.83 20.50 -1.27
C HIS A 411 13.01 19.72 -2.59
N GLN A 412 12.52 20.29 -3.68
CA GLN A 412 12.51 19.68 -5.01
C GLN A 412 13.18 20.63 -5.99
N LYS A 413 14.04 20.07 -6.85
CA LYS A 413 14.64 20.77 -7.98
C LYS A 413 14.33 19.99 -9.25
N LYS A 414 13.40 20.49 -10.06
CA LYS A 414 12.90 19.85 -11.29
C LYS A 414 12.65 20.90 -12.37
N ASP A 415 12.19 20.46 -13.54
CA ASP A 415 11.86 21.34 -14.68
C ASP A 415 10.83 22.43 -14.32
N ALA A 416 9.94 22.14 -13.37
CA ALA A 416 8.96 23.10 -12.88
C ALA A 416 9.57 24.23 -12.03
N GLY A 417 10.84 24.12 -11.61
CA GLY A 417 11.54 25.09 -10.76
C GLY A 417 12.07 24.48 -9.46
N GLU A 418 12.54 25.36 -8.57
CA GLU A 418 12.94 25.04 -7.20
C GLU A 418 11.78 25.34 -6.25
N TYR A 419 11.25 24.30 -5.61
CA TYR A 419 10.04 24.42 -4.79
C TYR A 419 10.07 23.45 -3.61
N SER A 420 9.14 23.63 -2.68
CA SER A 420 8.92 22.75 -1.55
C SER A 420 7.57 22.05 -1.68
N GLN A 421 7.58 20.74 -1.46
CA GLN A 421 6.38 19.93 -1.46
C GLN A 421 6.05 19.50 -0.04
N ALA A 422 4.82 19.76 0.39
CA ALA A 422 4.29 19.30 1.67
C ALA A 422 3.43 18.04 1.47
N GLU A 423 3.75 16.95 2.16
CA GLU A 423 3.07 15.67 2.02
C GLU A 423 2.83 15.01 3.39
N GLN A 424 1.71 14.30 3.52
CA GLN A 424 1.51 13.34 4.59
C GLN A 424 1.79 11.92 4.09
N ILE A 425 2.45 11.12 4.92
CA ILE A 425 2.80 9.73 4.63
C ILE A 425 1.86 8.83 5.46
N THR A 426 1.04 8.01 4.80
CA THR A 426 -0.02 7.17 5.44
C THR A 426 0.49 6.39 6.64
N TRP A 427 1.68 5.80 6.53
CA TRP A 427 2.14 4.80 7.48
C TRP A 427 2.70 5.41 8.77
N GLU A 428 2.97 6.72 8.78
CA GLU A 428 3.28 7.46 10.01
C GLU A 428 2.09 7.50 10.98
N VAL A 429 0.90 7.12 10.53
CA VAL A 429 -0.27 6.86 11.40
C VAL A 429 0.05 5.83 12.48
N LEU A 430 1.04 4.96 12.30
CA LEU A 430 1.46 3.96 13.29
C LEU A 430 1.73 4.59 14.67
N SER A 431 2.35 5.77 14.71
CA SER A 431 2.60 6.53 15.95
C SER A 431 1.35 7.02 16.67
N LEU A 432 0.22 7.06 15.95
CA LEU A 432 -1.08 7.53 16.42
C LEU A 432 -2.06 6.38 16.68
N ILE A 433 -1.62 5.12 16.57
CA ILE A 433 -2.43 3.97 16.95
C ILE A 433 -2.07 3.57 18.38
N ASP A 434 -3.08 3.37 19.22
CA ASP A 434 -2.87 2.90 20.59
C ASP A 434 -2.63 1.39 20.57
N ASP A 435 -1.47 0.91 21.03
CA ASP A 435 -1.10 -0.53 21.06
C ASP A 435 -1.30 -1.29 19.72
N PRO A 436 -0.62 -0.87 18.63
CA PRO A 436 -0.68 -1.57 17.36
C PRO A 436 -0.03 -2.96 17.44
N ILE A 437 -0.33 -3.82 16.46
CA ILE A 437 0.42 -5.06 16.22
C ILE A 437 1.29 -4.93 14.97
N ILE A 438 2.52 -5.43 15.05
CA ILE A 438 3.41 -5.50 13.90
C ILE A 438 3.44 -6.93 13.39
N PHE A 439 3.21 -7.14 12.11
CA PHE A 439 3.31 -8.44 11.47
C PHE A 439 4.60 -8.52 10.67
N GLY A 440 5.54 -9.34 11.14
CA GLY A 440 6.74 -9.70 10.38
C GLY A 440 6.37 -10.68 9.28
N VAL A 441 6.41 -10.28 8.02
CA VAL A 441 5.93 -11.10 6.90
C VAL A 441 7.03 -11.45 5.90
N ASP A 442 6.79 -12.49 5.10
CA ASP A 442 7.67 -12.80 3.98
C ASP A 442 7.45 -11.81 2.83
N LYS A 443 8.49 -11.06 2.49
CA LYS A 443 8.51 -10.12 1.36
C LYS A 443 8.00 -10.76 0.07
N TYR A 444 8.43 -11.99 -0.22
CA TYR A 444 8.15 -12.65 -1.48
C TYR A 444 6.72 -13.17 -1.57
N GLU A 445 5.97 -13.15 -0.46
CA GLU A 445 4.54 -13.44 -0.40
C GLU A 445 3.69 -12.17 -0.28
N ARG A 446 4.14 -11.18 0.51
CA ARG A 446 3.32 -10.04 0.96
C ARG A 446 3.76 -8.68 0.43
N PHE A 447 4.98 -8.54 -0.07
CA PHE A 447 5.55 -7.25 -0.51
C PHE A 447 6.29 -7.33 -1.85
N LEU A 448 5.52 -7.63 -2.90
CA LEU A 448 5.95 -7.52 -4.30
C LEU A 448 5.53 -6.16 -4.85
N ALA A 449 6.13 -5.10 -4.31
CA ALA A 449 5.94 -3.74 -4.77
C ALA A 449 6.86 -3.40 -5.94
N ALA A 450 6.36 -2.59 -6.88
CA ALA A 450 7.20 -2.02 -7.93
C ALA A 450 7.10 -0.49 -7.89
N LYS A 451 8.11 0.17 -7.32
CA LYS A 451 8.18 1.64 -7.29
C LYS A 451 8.64 2.19 -8.63
N MET A 452 9.53 1.47 -9.29
CA MET A 452 10.07 1.72 -10.62
C MET A 452 9.76 0.56 -11.58
N PHE A 453 9.73 0.84 -12.88
CA PHE A 453 9.38 -0.16 -13.89
C PHE A 453 10.44 -1.26 -14.06
N VAL A 454 11.74 -0.96 -13.85
CA VAL A 454 12.80 -1.99 -13.85
C VAL A 454 12.59 -3.04 -12.76
N GLU A 455 12.03 -2.66 -11.61
CA GLU A 455 11.66 -3.61 -10.55
C GLU A 455 10.52 -4.51 -10.99
N CYS A 456 9.54 -3.97 -11.73
CA CYS A 456 8.45 -4.75 -12.30
C CYS A 456 8.97 -5.78 -13.32
N MET A 457 9.87 -5.39 -14.23
CA MET A 457 10.49 -6.31 -15.19
C MET A 457 11.30 -7.41 -14.49
N MET A 458 12.07 -7.04 -13.47
CA MET A 458 12.84 -8.00 -12.67
C MET A 458 11.94 -8.97 -11.90
N THR A 459 10.91 -8.47 -11.20
CA THR A 459 9.88 -9.30 -10.54
C THR A 459 9.14 -10.19 -11.53
N SER A 460 8.95 -9.72 -12.76
CA SER A 460 8.35 -10.50 -13.85
C SER A 460 9.29 -11.58 -14.42
N GLY A 461 10.55 -11.60 -14.01
CA GLY A 461 11.56 -12.55 -14.46
C GLY A 461 12.18 -12.24 -15.82
N ILE A 462 11.94 -11.04 -16.36
CA ILE A 462 12.44 -10.63 -17.67
C ILE A 462 13.96 -10.54 -17.63
N GLY A 463 14.64 -11.21 -18.56
CA GLY A 463 16.10 -11.17 -18.69
C GLY A 463 16.89 -11.85 -17.57
N LEU A 464 16.25 -12.50 -16.57
CA LEU A 464 16.99 -13.16 -15.47
C LEU A 464 17.98 -14.24 -15.96
N SER A 465 17.72 -14.87 -17.10
CA SER A 465 18.60 -15.87 -17.71
C SER A 465 19.74 -15.27 -18.54
N GLU A 466 19.77 -13.95 -18.74
CA GLU A 466 20.79 -13.28 -19.55
C GLU A 466 22.13 -13.21 -18.81
N SER A 467 23.22 -13.37 -19.54
CA SER A 467 24.57 -13.36 -18.97
C SER A 467 24.93 -12.00 -18.36
N GLY A 468 24.42 -10.91 -18.94
CA GLY A 468 24.62 -9.53 -18.47
C GLY A 468 23.79 -9.12 -17.26
N PHE A 469 22.96 -10.00 -16.69
CA PHE A 469 22.20 -9.68 -15.48
C PHE A 469 23.16 -9.47 -14.28
N PRO A 470 23.04 -8.37 -13.51
CA PRO A 470 23.98 -8.09 -12.41
C PRO A 470 23.99 -9.18 -11.34
N ARG A 471 25.19 -9.63 -10.97
CA ARG A 471 25.46 -10.67 -9.98
C ARG A 471 26.52 -10.19 -9.01
N SER A 472 26.42 -10.58 -7.75
CA SER A 472 27.41 -10.26 -6.73
C SER A 472 27.54 -11.42 -5.74
N ASP A 473 28.75 -11.61 -5.20
CA ASP A 473 28.96 -12.53 -4.07
C ASP A 473 28.40 -11.94 -2.76
N ASP A 474 28.28 -10.61 -2.68
CA ASP A 474 27.61 -9.91 -1.60
C ASP A 474 26.08 -10.07 -1.74
N PRO A 475 25.40 -10.80 -0.81
CA PRO A 475 23.96 -10.98 -0.86
C PRO A 475 23.19 -9.65 -0.86
N GLY A 476 23.74 -8.61 -0.24
CA GLY A 476 23.17 -7.26 -0.19
C GLY A 476 23.29 -6.48 -1.51
N ARG A 477 23.94 -7.04 -2.53
CA ARG A 477 24.11 -6.43 -3.87
C ARG A 477 23.75 -7.37 -5.01
N ASP A 478 23.39 -8.62 -4.71
CA ASP A 478 23.08 -9.64 -5.70
C ASP A 478 21.65 -9.52 -6.24
N LEU A 479 21.48 -8.69 -7.26
CA LEU A 479 20.19 -8.47 -7.91
C LEU A 479 19.66 -9.74 -8.60
N TYR A 480 20.52 -10.66 -9.05
CA TYR A 480 20.07 -11.91 -9.64
C TYR A 480 19.37 -12.81 -8.62
N LYS A 481 19.95 -12.99 -7.41
CA LYS A 481 19.29 -13.76 -6.34
C LYS A 481 17.97 -13.11 -5.91
N VAL A 482 17.96 -11.79 -5.73
CA VAL A 482 16.75 -11.03 -5.38
C VAL A 482 15.69 -11.18 -6.46
N GLY A 483 16.04 -10.93 -7.73
CA GLY A 483 15.14 -11.05 -8.87
C GLY A 483 14.55 -12.46 -9.04
N ARG A 484 15.34 -13.52 -8.80
CA ARG A 484 14.83 -14.90 -8.80
C ARG A 484 13.78 -15.13 -7.72
N ARG A 485 14.01 -14.66 -6.48
CA ARG A 485 13.05 -14.82 -5.38
C ARG A 485 11.79 -13.99 -5.62
N LEU A 486 11.92 -12.77 -6.13
CA LEU A 486 10.79 -11.93 -6.54
C LEU A 486 9.95 -12.62 -7.62
N HIS A 487 10.59 -13.19 -8.64
CA HIS A 487 9.90 -13.91 -9.71
C HIS A 487 9.19 -15.19 -9.22
N GLN A 488 9.82 -15.93 -8.30
CA GLN A 488 9.19 -17.08 -7.65
C GLN A 488 7.96 -16.65 -6.83
N GLY A 489 8.08 -15.55 -6.07
CA GLY A 489 6.97 -14.95 -5.34
C GLY A 489 5.82 -14.54 -6.25
N LEU A 490 6.12 -13.84 -7.36
CA LEU A 490 5.11 -13.45 -8.35
C LEU A 490 4.42 -14.67 -8.94
N THR A 491 5.18 -15.68 -9.35
CA THR A 491 4.66 -16.95 -9.90
C THR A 491 3.70 -17.62 -8.91
N SER A 492 4.07 -17.64 -7.62
CA SER A 492 3.23 -18.15 -6.54
C SER A 492 1.93 -17.37 -6.40
N LEU A 493 1.98 -16.04 -6.37
CA LEU A 493 0.78 -15.20 -6.29
C LEU A 493 -0.12 -15.33 -7.52
N LEU A 494 0.46 -15.33 -8.73
CA LEU A 494 -0.29 -15.50 -9.97
C LEU A 494 -1.06 -16.82 -9.96
N THR A 495 -0.45 -17.89 -9.49
CA THR A 495 -1.08 -19.21 -9.43
C THR A 495 -2.11 -19.31 -8.30
N SER A 496 -1.72 -18.96 -7.07
CA SER A 496 -2.49 -19.27 -5.85
C SER A 496 -3.50 -18.20 -5.45
N VAL A 497 -3.19 -16.92 -5.68
CA VAL A 497 -4.04 -15.79 -5.26
C VAL A 497 -4.87 -15.27 -6.42
N TYR A 498 -4.27 -15.21 -7.61
CA TYR A 498 -4.90 -14.63 -8.79
C TYR A 498 -5.48 -15.65 -9.76
N GLY A 499 -5.32 -16.96 -9.50
CA GLY A 499 -5.91 -18.02 -10.31
C GLY A 499 -5.53 -17.92 -11.79
N MET A 500 -4.22 -17.82 -12.06
CA MET A 500 -3.63 -17.69 -13.39
C MET A 500 -2.79 -18.94 -13.72
N ALA A 501 -2.74 -19.29 -15.00
CA ALA A 501 -1.89 -20.35 -15.51
C ALA A 501 -1.01 -19.83 -16.66
N LEU A 502 0.24 -20.25 -16.68
CA LEU A 502 1.16 -19.95 -17.76
C LEU A 502 0.87 -20.88 -18.96
N LYS A 503 0.45 -20.30 -20.09
CA LYS A 503 0.20 -20.99 -21.37
C LYS A 503 0.84 -20.18 -22.49
N ASP A 504 1.61 -20.83 -23.35
CA ASP A 504 2.27 -20.19 -24.50
C ASP A 504 3.00 -18.89 -24.14
N ARG A 505 3.79 -18.93 -23.06
CA ARG A 505 4.54 -17.78 -22.51
C ARG A 505 3.66 -16.61 -22.03
N ARG A 506 2.37 -16.84 -21.77
CA ARG A 506 1.45 -15.86 -21.20
C ARG A 506 0.72 -16.40 -19.99
N TRP A 507 0.69 -15.63 -18.92
CA TRP A 507 -0.22 -15.85 -17.80
C TRP A 507 -1.63 -15.49 -18.24
N THR A 508 -2.50 -16.50 -18.18
CA THR A 508 -3.91 -16.41 -18.58
C THR A 508 -4.81 -16.80 -17.41
N PRO A 509 -6.00 -16.19 -17.28
CA PRO A 509 -6.93 -16.54 -16.21
C PRO A 509 -7.38 -18.00 -16.35
N ILE A 510 -7.29 -18.75 -15.25
CA ILE A 510 -7.89 -20.08 -15.13
C ILE A 510 -9.43 -19.93 -15.08
N SER A 511 -10.15 -20.96 -15.54
CA SER A 511 -11.61 -21.00 -15.55
C SER A 511 -12.18 -20.90 -14.12
N VAL A 512 -13.37 -20.32 -13.97
CA VAL A 512 -14.00 -20.17 -12.64
C VAL A 512 -14.18 -21.51 -11.91
N PRO A 513 -14.68 -22.59 -12.54
CA PRO A 513 -14.78 -23.88 -11.88
C PRO A 513 -13.45 -24.41 -11.33
N ASP A 514 -12.35 -24.24 -12.05
CA ASP A 514 -11.03 -24.74 -11.65
C ASP A 514 -10.40 -23.89 -10.53
N VAL A 515 -10.72 -22.59 -10.45
CA VAL A 515 -10.20 -21.71 -9.38
C VAL A 515 -10.97 -21.89 -8.07
N ILE A 516 -12.24 -22.30 -8.15
CA ILE A 516 -13.14 -22.38 -7.00
C ILE A 516 -13.21 -23.79 -6.41
N ASN A 517 -12.79 -24.81 -7.15
CA ASN A 517 -12.68 -26.21 -6.70
C ASN A 517 -11.25 -26.52 -6.25
#